data_AF-A0A357ZVB0-F1
#
_entry.id   AF-A0A357ZVB0-F1
#
_cell.length_a   1.000
_cell.length_b   1.000
_cell.length_c   1.000
_cell.angle_alpha   90.00
_cell.angle_beta   90.00
_cell.angle_gamma   90.00
#
_symmetry.space_group_name_H-M   'P 1'
#
loop_
_entity.id
_entity.type
_entity.pdbx_description
1 polymer ?
#
loop_
_entity_poly.entity_id
_entity_poly.type
_entity_poly.pdbx_seq_one_letter_code
_entity_poly.pdbx_strand_id
1 'polypeptide(L)' 'PAAGVFTPAADLAPGFLLSPGTVLGRVGEQEVRSPFAGTLVGVLAVEGERVTTSQPIAWLRTA' A
#
# COMPACT_ATOMS: atom_id res chain seq x y z
N PRO A 1 7.87 -4.59 -3.37
CA PRO A 1 8.82 -3.47 -3.57
C PRO A 1 10.05 -3.56 -2.67
N ALA A 2 9.94 -3.96 -1.39
CA ALA A 2 11.07 -4.19 -0.47
C ALA A 2 10.67 -5.16 0.65
N ALA A 3 11.64 -5.56 1.49
CA ALA A 3 11.42 -6.21 2.78
C ALA A 3 11.66 -5.21 3.92
N GLY A 4 10.91 -5.33 5.02
CA GLY A 4 11.01 -4.39 6.14
C GLY A 4 9.75 -4.33 6.99
N VAL A 5 9.67 -3.32 7.86
CA VAL A 5 8.47 -3.07 8.69
C VAL A 5 7.49 -2.22 7.89
N PHE A 6 6.24 -2.65 7.79
CA PHE A 6 5.19 -1.90 7.11
C PHE A 6 4.55 -0.83 8.01
N THR A 7 4.35 0.36 7.46
CA THR A 7 3.61 1.46 8.08
C THR A 7 2.58 2.00 7.08
N PRO A 8 1.27 1.88 7.34
CA PRO A 8 0.23 2.36 6.43
C PRO A 8 0.21 3.90 6.40
N ALA A 9 -0.26 4.47 5.29
CA ALA A 9 -0.58 5.90 5.27
C ALA A 9 -1.88 6.17 6.06
N ALA A 10 -1.94 7.28 6.80
CA ALA A 10 -2.99 7.54 7.79
C ALA A 10 -4.42 7.58 7.24
N ASP A 11 -4.60 7.98 5.97
CA ASP A 11 -5.92 8.31 5.41
C ASP A 11 -6.43 7.28 4.37
N LEU A 12 -5.93 6.04 4.42
CA LEU A 12 -6.33 5.00 3.47
C LEU A 12 -7.42 4.10 4.03
N ALA A 13 -8.64 4.33 3.56
CA ALA A 13 -9.79 3.47 3.80
C ALA A 13 -10.23 2.74 2.51
N PRO A 14 -10.87 1.57 2.62
CA PRO A 14 -11.59 0.96 1.49
C PRO A 14 -12.51 1.96 0.79
N GLY A 15 -12.45 2.00 -0.54
CA GLY A 15 -13.17 2.99 -1.36
C GLY A 15 -12.36 4.25 -1.69
N PHE A 16 -11.15 4.43 -1.13
CA PHE A 16 -10.28 5.55 -1.46
C PHE A 16 -9.88 5.55 -2.94
N LEU A 17 -9.96 6.71 -3.60
CA LEU A 17 -9.60 6.90 -5.01
C LEU A 17 -8.09 7.10 -5.18
N LEU A 18 -7.48 6.26 -6.02
CA LEU A 18 -6.05 6.27 -6.30
C LEU A 18 -5.75 7.01 -7.60
N SER A 19 -4.65 7.75 -7.59
CA SER A 19 -3.96 8.22 -8.79
C SER A 19 -2.61 7.49 -8.93
N PRO A 20 -2.01 7.43 -10.13
CA PRO A 20 -0.65 6.93 -10.27
C PRO A 20 0.30 7.68 -9.34
N GLY A 21 1.07 6.95 -8.54
CA GLY A 21 1.98 7.50 -7.55
C GLY A 21 1.39 7.72 -6.15
N THR A 22 0.08 7.52 -5.92
CA THR A 22 -0.51 7.60 -4.57
C THR A 22 0.24 6.68 -3.61
N VAL A 23 0.71 7.23 -2.48
CA VAL A 23 1.45 6.48 -1.45
C VAL A 23 0.46 5.67 -0.61
N LEU A 24 0.65 4.36 -0.57
CA LEU A 24 -0.14 3.41 0.21
C LEU A 24 0.41 3.18 1.63
N GLY A 25 1.68 3.52 1.81
CA GLY A 25 2.42 3.32 3.04
C GLY A 25 3.92 3.21 2.77
N ARG A 26 4.68 2.75 3.75
CA ARG A 26 6.12 2.52 3.67
C ARG A 26 6.49 1.13 4.15
N VAL A 27 7.55 0.57 3.60
CA VAL A 27 8.24 -0.63 4.09
C VAL A 27 9.67 -0.22 4.42
N GLY A 28 9.96 -0.05 5.71
CA GLY A 28 11.14 0.70 6.15
C GLY A 28 11.11 2.13 5.58
N GLU A 29 12.17 2.54 4.90
CA GLU A 29 12.26 3.86 4.24
C GLU A 29 11.63 3.89 2.84
N GLN A 30 11.25 2.73 2.27
CA GLN A 30 10.78 2.65 0.90
C GLN A 30 9.27 2.87 0.81
N GLU A 31 8.85 3.86 0.02
CA GLU A 31 7.44 4.08 -0.24
C GLU A 31 6.83 3.01 -1.14
N VAL A 32 5.62 2.61 -0.78
CA VAL A 32 4.75 1.74 -1.57
C VAL A 32 3.76 2.65 -2.28
N ARG A 33 3.73 2.62 -3.61
CA ARG A 33 2.90 3.52 -4.42
C ARG A 33 1.99 2.74 -5.36
N SER A 34 0.81 3.29 -5.62
CA SER A 34 -0.07 2.77 -6.68
C SER A 34 0.57 3.00 -8.06
N PRO A 35 0.66 1.97 -8.92
CA PRO A 35 1.15 2.14 -10.28
C PRO A 35 0.09 2.68 -11.25
N PHE A 36 -1.18 2.75 -10.86
CA PHE A 36 -2.30 3.14 -11.71
C PHE A 36 -3.38 3.93 -10.97
N ALA A 37 -4.35 4.47 -11.72
CA ALA A 37 -5.58 5.04 -11.19
C ALA A 37 -6.63 3.96 -10.88
N GLY A 38 -7.39 4.13 -9.80
CA GLY A 38 -8.38 3.13 -9.39
C GLY A 38 -8.90 3.34 -7.99
N THR A 39 -9.17 2.25 -7.28
CA THR A 39 -9.76 2.27 -5.93
C THR A 39 -9.04 1.29 -5.02
N LEU A 40 -8.79 1.73 -3.78
CA LEU A 40 -8.32 0.84 -2.72
C LEU A 40 -9.46 -0.07 -2.27
N VAL A 41 -9.29 -1.38 -2.39
CA VAL A 41 -10.24 -2.37 -1.85
C VAL A 41 -9.95 -2.63 -0.38
N GLY A 42 -8.67 -2.73 -0.01
CA GLY A 42 -8.25 -2.88 1.37
C GLY A 42 -6.73 -3.02 1.51
N VAL A 43 -6.23 -2.77 2.72
CA VAL A 43 -4.84 -3.02 3.09
C VAL A 43 -4.75 -4.44 3.65
N LEU A 44 -3.76 -5.22 3.18
CA LEU A 44 -3.58 -6.62 3.56
C LEU A 44 -2.58 -6.79 4.70
N ALA A 45 -1.54 -5.95 4.73
CA ALA A 45 -0.53 -5.95 5.78
C ALA A 45 -0.98 -5.09 6.96
N VAL A 46 -0.66 -5.54 8.18
CA VAL A 46 -0.98 -4.78 9.39
C VAL A 46 0.15 -3.81 9.75
N GLU A 47 -0.18 -2.74 10.46
CA GLU A 47 0.83 -1.80 10.96
C GLU A 47 1.87 -2.52 11.83
N GLY A 48 3.15 -2.26 11.57
CA GLY A 48 4.26 -2.88 12.28
C GLY A 48 4.64 -4.29 11.79
N GLU A 49 3.91 -4.86 10.83
CA GLU A 49 4.21 -6.17 10.26
C GLU A 49 5.58 -6.19 9.57
N ARG A 50 6.38 -7.24 9.80
CA ARG A 50 7.59 -7.51 9.02
C ARG A 50 7.21 -8.22 7.73
N VAL A 51 7.26 -7.49 6.62
CA VAL A 51 6.96 -8.02 5.29
C VAL A 51 8.24 -8.42 4.55
N THR A 52 8.11 -9.39 3.66
CA THR A 52 9.18 -9.82 2.75
C THR A 52 9.06 -9.17 1.37
N THR A 53 10.13 -9.22 0.58
CA THR A 53 10.09 -8.71 -0.79
C THR A 53 8.99 -9.41 -1.59
N SER A 54 8.19 -8.61 -2.29
CA SER A 54 7.04 -9.05 -3.10
C SER A 54 5.86 -9.63 -2.31
N GLN A 55 5.87 -9.53 -0.97
CA GLN A 55 4.67 -9.81 -0.18
C GLN A 55 3.57 -8.79 -0.52
N PRO A 56 2.32 -9.25 -0.76
CA PRO A 56 1.18 -8.36 -0.97
C PRO A 56 0.91 -7.48 0.26
N ILE A 57 0.64 -6.21 0.01
CA ILE A 57 0.48 -5.16 1.05
C ILE A 57 -0.87 -4.46 0.97
N ALA A 58 -1.45 -4.36 -0.24
CA ALA A 58 -2.78 -3.83 -0.45
C ALA A 58 -3.43 -4.48 -1.68
N TRP A 59 -4.76 -4.53 -1.67
CA TRP A 59 -5.57 -4.92 -2.83
C TRP A 59 -6.15 -3.66 -3.47
N LEU A 60 -5.78 -3.44 -4.73
CA LEU A 60 -6.26 -2.34 -5.55
C LEU A 60 -7.14 -2.86 -6.69
N ARG A 61 -8.13 -2.08 -7.11
CA ARG A 61 -8.92 -2.31 -8.32
C ARG A 61 -8.66 -1.18 -9.31
N THR A 62 -8.41 -1.49 -10.57
CA THR A 62 -8.27 -0.47 -11.63
C THR A 62 -9.63 0.17 -11.92
N ALA A 63 -9.62 1.43 -12.37
CA ALA A 63 -10.79 2.08 -12.95
C ALA A 63 -11.18 1.42 -14.29
#